data_AF-A0A1H0VR23-F1
#
_entry.id   AF-A0A1H0VR23-F1
#
_cell.length_a   1.000
_cell.length_b   1.000
_cell.length_c   1.000
_cell.angle_alpha   90.00
_cell.angle_beta   90.00
_cell.angle_gamma   90.00
#
_symmetry.space_group_name_H-M   'P 1'
#
loop_
_entity.id
_entity.type
_entity.pdbx_description
1 polymer ?
#
loop_
_entity_poly.entity_id
_entity_poly.type
_entity_poly.pdbx_seq_one_letter_code
_entity_poly.pdbx_strand_id
1 'polypeptide(L)'
;MPVEGSDEEKQTNEIKTAISLLDCIDISGKTITADALLTQRKLARYIVEERNAHYHFTAKNNQKKLYKELETFFENVYWEPNHTVHDKPAHGRKETIKIWLTTELNSHLNFPHVAQAFKVERLRHNRKSGKTTRVVAYGVTSKSQDLATAAQVLADNRQHWSIENCCHYILDWN
;
A
#
# COMPACT_ATOMS: atom_id res chain seq x y z
N MET A 1 8.49 -27.34 9.17
CA MET A 1 7.54 -26.92 10.23
C MET A 1 8.04 -25.58 10.76
N PRO A 2 7.19 -24.56 10.94
CA PRO A 2 7.62 -23.28 11.51
C PRO A 2 8.22 -23.52 12.90
N VAL A 3 9.30 -22.80 13.23
CA VAL A 3 9.94 -22.86 14.55
C VAL A 3 9.15 -21.97 15.51
N GLU A 4 8.86 -22.47 16.70
CA GLU A 4 8.11 -21.76 17.73
C GLU A 4 8.81 -20.42 18.06
N GLY A 5 8.09 -19.29 17.91
CA GLY A 5 8.59 -17.93 18.09
C GLY A 5 9.21 -17.26 16.85
N SER A 6 9.27 -17.95 15.70
CA SER A 6 9.82 -17.40 14.46
C SER A 6 8.94 -16.30 13.84
N ASP A 7 9.54 -15.43 13.02
CA ASP A 7 8.81 -14.39 12.29
C ASP A 7 7.75 -14.97 11.34
N GLU A 8 7.99 -16.16 10.78
CA GLU A 8 7.02 -16.89 9.94
C GLU A 8 5.77 -17.34 10.72
N GLU A 9 5.96 -17.76 11.97
CA GLU A 9 4.84 -18.14 12.84
C GLU A 9 4.01 -16.92 13.26
N LYS A 10 4.68 -15.82 13.63
CA LYS A 10 4.01 -14.55 13.96
C LYS A 10 3.18 -14.03 12.78
N GLN A 11 3.77 -14.00 11.58
CA GLN A 11 3.08 -13.62 10.35
C GLN A 11 1.85 -14.52 10.06
N THR A 12 1.99 -15.83 10.28
CA THR A 12 0.88 -16.78 10.10
C THR A 12 -0.26 -16.52 11.11
N ASN A 13 0.06 -16.21 12.36
CA ASN A 13 -0.91 -15.89 13.39
C ASN A 13 -1.60 -14.53 13.16
N GLU A 14 -0.88 -13.54 12.66
CA GLU A 14 -1.45 -12.24 12.27
C GLU A 14 -2.47 -12.40 11.13
N ILE A 15 -2.16 -13.18 10.08
CA ILE A 15 -3.10 -13.43 8.98
C ILE A 15 -4.37 -14.11 9.48
N LYS A 16 -4.24 -15.13 10.34
CA LYS A 16 -5.41 -15.82 10.92
C LYS A 16 -6.28 -14.86 11.73
N THR A 17 -5.65 -14.01 12.54
CA THR A 17 -6.35 -13.01 13.34
C THR A 17 -7.05 -11.99 12.46
N ALA A 18 -6.38 -11.47 11.43
CA ALA A 18 -6.97 -10.53 10.48
C ALA A 18 -8.19 -11.12 9.77
N ILE A 19 -8.12 -12.37 9.30
CA ILE A 19 -9.26 -13.07 8.70
C ILE A 19 -10.42 -13.17 9.70
N SER A 20 -10.14 -13.61 10.92
CA SER A 20 -11.17 -13.77 11.97
C SER A 20 -11.86 -12.45 12.32
N LEU A 21 -11.12 -11.33 12.31
CA LEU A 21 -11.69 -10.00 12.54
C LEU A 21 -12.55 -9.55 11.36
N LEU A 22 -12.12 -9.81 10.13
CA LEU A 22 -12.88 -9.47 8.94
C LEU A 22 -14.18 -10.28 8.84
N ASP A 23 -14.20 -11.53 9.30
CA ASP A 23 -15.42 -12.37 9.31
C ASP A 23 -16.56 -11.74 10.10
N CYS A 24 -16.25 -10.92 11.12
CA CYS A 24 -17.23 -10.27 11.99
C CYS A 24 -17.89 -9.03 11.37
N ILE A 25 -17.45 -8.56 10.19
CA ILE A 25 -17.93 -7.32 9.58
C ILE A 25 -18.24 -7.50 8.10
N ASP A 26 -19.27 -6.82 7.59
CA ASP A 26 -19.56 -6.80 6.15
C ASP A 26 -18.59 -5.87 5.41
N ILE A 27 -17.79 -6.46 4.53
CA ILE A 27 -16.79 -5.76 3.72
C ILE A 27 -17.05 -5.86 2.22
N SER A 28 -18.18 -6.41 1.79
CA SER A 28 -18.45 -6.60 0.36
C SER A 28 -18.39 -5.27 -0.40
N GLY A 29 -17.70 -5.27 -1.53
CA GLY A 29 -17.44 -4.10 -2.36
C GLY A 29 -16.50 -3.04 -1.77
N LYS A 30 -16.01 -3.21 -0.53
CA LYS A 30 -15.12 -2.26 0.14
C LYS A 30 -13.66 -2.47 -0.27
N THR A 31 -12.82 -1.45 -0.10
CA THR A 31 -11.36 -1.60 -0.17
C THR A 31 -10.79 -1.83 1.22
N ILE A 32 -10.08 -2.93 1.39
CA ILE A 32 -9.25 -3.20 2.56
C ILE A 32 -7.83 -2.73 2.28
N THR A 33 -7.38 -1.74 3.05
CA THR A 33 -5.97 -1.35 3.08
C THR A 33 -5.29 -2.09 4.22
N ALA A 34 -4.11 -2.65 3.99
CA ALA A 34 -3.34 -3.28 5.05
C ALA A 34 -1.87 -2.85 4.95
N ASP A 35 -1.20 -2.89 6.09
CA ASP A 35 0.21 -2.58 6.16
C ASP A 35 1.04 -3.65 5.44
N ALA A 36 2.37 -3.48 5.48
CA ALA A 36 3.25 -4.42 4.84
C ALA A 36 3.11 -5.83 5.41
N LEU A 37 3.04 -6.00 6.74
CA LEU A 37 3.00 -7.32 7.40
C LEU A 37 1.83 -8.15 6.90
N LEU A 38 0.67 -7.52 6.71
CA LEU A 38 -0.55 -8.15 6.20
C LEU A 38 -0.66 -8.17 4.67
N THR A 39 0.30 -7.62 3.92
CA THR A 39 0.38 -7.75 2.45
C THR A 39 0.74 -9.18 2.07
N GLN A 40 -0.25 -10.07 2.13
CA GLN A 40 -0.08 -11.52 2.07
C GLN A 40 -1.00 -12.12 1.03
N ARG A 41 -0.48 -13.06 0.24
CA ARG A 41 -1.23 -13.71 -0.84
C ARG A 41 -2.50 -14.39 -0.32
N LYS A 42 -2.44 -15.03 0.85
CA LYS A 42 -3.60 -15.67 1.49
C LYS A 42 -4.70 -14.67 1.81
N LEU A 43 -4.33 -13.52 2.39
CA LEU A 43 -5.29 -12.46 2.72
C LEU A 43 -5.90 -11.85 1.46
N ALA A 44 -5.10 -11.62 0.42
CA ALA A 44 -5.59 -11.12 -0.87
C ALA A 44 -6.64 -12.04 -1.51
N ARG A 45 -6.42 -13.36 -1.49
CA ARG A 45 -7.41 -14.33 -1.98
C ARG A 45 -8.68 -14.29 -1.15
N TYR A 46 -8.56 -14.36 0.16
CA TYR A 46 -9.72 -14.28 1.06
C TYR A 46 -10.57 -13.01 0.80
N ILE A 47 -9.94 -11.84 0.72
CA ILE A 47 -10.63 -10.56 0.48
C ILE A 47 -11.41 -10.59 -0.84
N VAL A 48 -10.79 -11.08 -1.93
CA VAL A 48 -11.40 -11.01 -3.27
C VAL A 48 -12.35 -12.19 -3.52
N GLU A 49 -11.88 -13.41 -3.28
CA GLU A 49 -12.58 -14.66 -3.63
C GLU A 49 -13.70 -14.98 -2.64
N GLU A 50 -13.47 -14.79 -1.33
CA GLU A 50 -14.43 -15.21 -0.30
C GLU A 50 -15.32 -14.06 0.18
N ARG A 51 -14.79 -12.83 0.16
CA ARG A 51 -15.49 -11.66 0.73
C ARG A 51 -16.03 -10.69 -0.31
N ASN A 52 -15.80 -10.94 -1.61
CA ASN A 52 -16.20 -10.07 -2.72
C ASN A 52 -15.83 -8.60 -2.45
N ALA A 53 -14.60 -8.39 -1.98
CA ALA A 53 -14.05 -7.10 -1.61
C ALA A 53 -12.74 -6.84 -2.38
N HIS A 54 -12.20 -5.64 -2.23
CA HIS A 54 -10.96 -5.25 -2.89
C HIS A 54 -9.85 -5.03 -1.87
N TYR A 55 -8.59 -5.15 -2.30
CA TYR A 55 -7.45 -4.78 -1.50
C TYR A 55 -6.65 -3.62 -2.13
N HIS A 56 -5.97 -2.87 -1.27
CA HIS A 56 -4.90 -1.95 -1.63
C HIS A 56 -3.72 -2.22 -0.71
N PHE A 57 -2.66 -2.83 -1.25
CA PHE A 57 -1.53 -3.30 -0.46
C PHE A 57 -0.22 -2.64 -0.88
N THR A 58 0.57 -2.23 0.11
CA THR A 58 1.89 -1.63 -0.09
C THR A 58 2.96 -2.71 0.07
N ALA A 59 3.76 -2.92 -0.96
CA ALA A 59 4.91 -3.82 -0.90
C ALA A 59 6.05 -3.14 -0.12
N LYS A 60 6.61 -3.85 0.87
CA LYS A 60 7.86 -3.46 1.56
C LYS A 60 8.81 -4.68 1.62
N ASN A 61 9.84 -4.60 2.46
CA ASN A 61 10.91 -5.60 2.59
C ASN A 61 10.46 -7.02 2.99
N ASN A 62 9.24 -7.20 3.50
CA ASN A 62 8.70 -8.52 3.83
C ASN A 62 8.14 -9.27 2.59
N GLN A 63 7.90 -8.56 1.48
CA GLN A 63 7.53 -9.13 0.19
C GLN A 63 8.62 -8.83 -0.85
N LYS A 64 9.86 -9.25 -0.56
CA LYS A 64 11.07 -8.87 -1.32
C LYS A 64 10.93 -9.03 -2.84
N LYS A 65 10.35 -10.15 -3.29
CA LYS A 65 10.18 -10.42 -4.73
C LYS A 65 9.21 -9.43 -5.38
N LEU A 66 8.01 -9.28 -4.81
CA LEU A 66 7.01 -8.32 -5.29
C LEU A 66 7.58 -6.89 -5.28
N TYR A 67 8.21 -6.48 -4.18
CA TYR A 67 8.84 -5.17 -4.06
C TYR A 67 9.89 -4.96 -5.16
N LYS A 68 10.77 -5.94 -5.41
CA LYS A 68 11.83 -5.81 -6.41
C LYS A 68 11.28 -5.75 -7.83
N GLU A 69 10.27 -6.56 -8.16
CA GLU A 69 9.62 -6.52 -9.47
C GLU A 69 8.97 -5.16 -9.73
N LEU A 70 8.28 -4.59 -8.73
CA LEU A 70 7.68 -3.26 -8.82
C LEU A 70 8.75 -2.17 -8.93
N GLU A 71 9.76 -2.20 -8.06
CA GLU A 71 10.86 -1.22 -8.04
C GLU A 71 11.58 -1.21 -9.40
N THR A 72 12.01 -2.37 -9.89
CA THR A 72 12.70 -2.49 -11.18
C THR A 72 11.84 -1.96 -12.32
N PHE A 73 10.54 -2.25 -12.35
CA PHE A 73 9.67 -1.69 -13.38
C PHE A 73 9.61 -0.16 -13.29
N PHE A 74 9.24 0.38 -12.12
CA PHE A 74 8.97 1.80 -11.93
C PHE A 74 10.21 2.71 -11.90
N GLU A 75 11.41 2.15 -11.77
CA GLU A 75 12.68 2.87 -11.98
C GLU A 75 12.98 3.09 -13.46
N ASN A 76 12.41 2.27 -14.35
CA ASN A 76 12.57 2.38 -15.81
C ASN A 76 11.37 3.07 -16.49
N VAL A 77 10.51 3.72 -15.70
CA VAL A 77 9.35 4.47 -16.17
C VAL A 77 9.74 5.92 -16.44
N TYR A 78 9.53 6.38 -17.68
CA TYR A 78 9.87 7.74 -18.13
C TYR A 78 8.65 8.60 -18.48
N TRP A 79 7.42 8.15 -18.18
CA TRP A 79 6.20 8.93 -18.42
C TRP A 79 5.75 9.75 -17.20
N GLU A 80 4.90 10.74 -17.45
CA GLU A 80 4.32 11.63 -16.43
C GLU A 80 3.41 10.86 -15.46
N PRO A 81 3.31 11.28 -14.18
CA PRO A 81 2.43 10.63 -13.22
C PRO A 81 0.98 10.68 -13.67
N ASN A 82 0.25 9.58 -13.48
CA ASN A 82 -1.18 9.49 -13.81
C ASN A 82 -2.03 10.44 -12.96
N HIS A 83 -1.56 10.81 -11.76
CA HIS A 83 -2.18 11.85 -10.94
C HIS A 83 -1.18 12.50 -9.99
N THR A 84 -1.39 13.78 -9.68
CA THR A 84 -0.56 14.56 -8.75
C THR A 84 -1.43 15.40 -7.81
N VAL A 85 -1.10 15.37 -6.53
CA VAL A 85 -1.71 16.20 -5.48
C VAL A 85 -0.66 17.15 -4.91
N HIS A 86 -1.04 18.40 -4.72
CA HIS A 86 -0.24 19.39 -4.00
C HIS A 86 -0.99 19.77 -2.73
N ASP A 87 -0.43 19.43 -1.56
CA ASP A 87 -1.04 19.83 -0.30
C ASP A 87 -0.75 21.31 -0.02
N LYS A 88 -1.74 21.96 0.63
CA LYS A 88 -1.60 23.35 1.07
C LYS A 88 -0.39 23.46 2.01
N PRO A 89 0.41 24.53 1.91
CA PRO A 89 1.54 24.70 2.82
C PRO A 89 1.07 24.71 4.28
N ALA A 90 1.58 23.78 5.09
CA ALA A 90 1.31 23.69 6.51
C ALA A 90 2.63 23.76 7.29
N HIS A 91 2.70 24.59 8.34
CA HIS A 91 3.90 24.78 9.16
C HIS A 91 5.20 25.04 8.35
N GLY A 92 5.11 25.73 7.21
CA GLY A 92 6.25 26.03 6.33
C GLY A 92 6.73 24.87 5.46
N ARG A 93 5.97 23.78 5.36
CA ARG A 93 6.26 22.61 4.51
C ARG A 93 5.32 22.60 3.31
N LYS A 94 5.86 22.34 2.11
CA LYS A 94 5.07 22.06 0.90
C LYS A 94 5.24 20.57 0.58
N GLU A 95 4.13 19.88 0.36
CA GLU A 95 4.13 18.47 0.00
C GLU A 95 3.50 18.28 -1.38
N THR A 96 4.17 17.50 -2.22
CA THR A 96 3.68 17.05 -3.53
C THR A 96 3.68 15.54 -3.52
N ILE A 97 2.55 14.94 -3.88
CA ILE A 97 2.40 13.48 -3.95
C ILE A 97 2.01 13.12 -5.37
N LYS A 98 2.75 12.20 -5.98
CA LYS A 98 2.56 11.73 -7.34
C LYS A 98 2.27 10.24 -7.33
N ILE A 99 1.43 9.77 -8.24
CA ILE A 99 1.17 8.35 -8.45
C ILE A 99 1.35 7.96 -9.92
N TRP A 100 1.98 6.81 -10.13
CA TRP A 100 2.05 6.10 -11.41
C TRP A 100 1.33 4.76 -11.24
N LEU A 101 0.55 4.38 -12.25
CA LEU A 101 -0.16 3.12 -12.35
C LEU A 101 0.27 2.37 -13.60
N THR A 102 0.24 1.05 -13.53
CA THR A 102 0.40 0.17 -14.70
C THR A 102 -0.44 -1.09 -14.56
N THR A 103 -0.86 -1.64 -15.69
CA THR A 103 -1.44 -2.99 -15.81
C THR A 103 -0.46 -3.98 -16.44
N GLU A 104 0.69 -3.52 -16.95
CA GLU A 104 1.67 -4.35 -17.67
C GLU A 104 2.25 -5.45 -16.79
N LEU A 105 2.31 -5.21 -15.48
CA LEU A 105 2.82 -6.16 -14.51
C LEU A 105 1.81 -7.23 -14.08
N ASN A 106 0.52 -7.08 -14.39
CA ASN A 106 -0.54 -7.91 -13.81
C ASN A 106 -0.36 -9.41 -14.09
N SER A 107 0.06 -9.77 -15.30
CA SER A 107 0.30 -11.16 -15.71
C SER A 107 1.63 -11.73 -15.21
N HIS A 108 2.58 -10.87 -14.83
CA HIS A 108 3.93 -11.26 -14.43
C HIS A 108 4.09 -11.37 -12.91
N LEU A 109 3.37 -10.52 -12.16
CA LEU A 109 3.44 -10.52 -10.71
C LEU A 109 2.83 -11.82 -10.18
N ASN A 110 3.63 -12.57 -9.44
CA ASN A 110 3.09 -13.67 -8.64
C ASN A 110 2.43 -13.09 -7.39
N PHE A 111 1.29 -12.43 -7.55
CA PHE A 111 0.39 -11.97 -6.50
C PHE A 111 -1.06 -12.09 -6.99
N PRO A 112 -1.99 -12.65 -6.20
CA PRO A 112 -3.33 -12.97 -6.68
C PRO A 112 -4.15 -11.71 -6.92
N HIS A 113 -4.95 -11.69 -8.00
CA HIS A 113 -5.93 -10.65 -8.33
C HIS A 113 -5.35 -9.24 -8.52
N VAL A 114 -4.08 -9.11 -8.90
CA VAL A 114 -3.52 -7.79 -9.24
C VAL A 114 -4.21 -7.27 -10.49
N ALA A 115 -4.90 -6.15 -10.33
CA ALA A 115 -5.56 -5.45 -11.42
C ALA A 115 -4.82 -4.16 -11.79
N GLN A 116 -4.11 -3.54 -10.85
CA GLN A 116 -3.19 -2.43 -11.10
C GLN A 116 -2.01 -2.51 -10.13
N ALA A 117 -0.80 -2.24 -10.64
CA ALA A 117 0.40 -1.99 -9.85
C ALA A 117 0.67 -0.48 -9.77
N PHE A 118 1.24 -0.01 -8.67
CA PHE A 118 1.45 1.43 -8.45
C PHE A 118 2.79 1.79 -7.80
N LYS A 119 3.23 3.01 -8.11
CA LYS A 119 4.29 3.75 -7.40
C LYS A 119 3.70 5.05 -6.89
N VAL A 120 3.89 5.34 -5.60
CA VAL A 120 3.61 6.63 -4.99
C VAL A 120 4.91 7.30 -4.62
N GLU A 121 5.12 8.53 -5.07
CA GLU A 121 6.26 9.36 -4.68
C GLU A 121 5.76 10.56 -3.87
N ARG A 122 6.36 10.77 -2.71
CA ARG A 122 6.11 11.92 -1.84
C ARG A 122 7.36 12.79 -1.77
N LEU A 123 7.20 14.04 -2.21
CA LEU A 123 8.22 15.08 -2.11
C LEU A 123 7.79 16.09 -1.06
N ARG A 124 8.60 16.25 -0.02
CA ARG A 124 8.37 17.24 1.03
C ARG A 124 9.50 18.25 1.02
N HIS A 125 9.14 19.50 0.75
CA HIS A 125 10.06 20.63 0.77
C HIS A 125 9.85 21.45 2.05
N ASN A 126 10.90 21.60 2.84
CA ASN A 126 10.92 22.45 4.02
C ASN A 126 11.46 23.84 3.64
N ARG A 127 10.61 24.86 3.68
CA ARG A 127 11.00 26.22 3.28
C ARG A 127 12.03 26.87 4.21
N LYS A 128 12.06 26.48 5.50
CA LYS A 128 12.99 27.06 6.47
C LYS A 128 14.41 26.54 6.27
N SER A 129 14.56 25.25 5.99
CA SER A 129 15.89 24.63 5.80
C SER A 129 16.30 24.49 4.34
N GLY A 130 15.40 24.74 3.39
CA GLY A 130 15.60 24.50 1.96
C GLY A 130 15.65 23.02 1.56
N LYS A 131 15.57 22.09 2.54
CA LYS A 131 15.73 20.65 2.28
C LYS A 131 14.49 20.04 1.64
N THR A 132 14.71 19.18 0.65
CA THR A 132 13.67 18.34 0.04
C THR A 132 13.93 16.88 0.40
N THR A 133 12.92 16.20 0.94
CA THR A 133 12.96 14.76 1.21
C THR A 133 12.05 14.04 0.23
N ARG A 134 12.51 12.90 -0.29
CA ARG A 134 11.77 12.03 -1.20
C ARG A 134 11.52 10.68 -0.55
N VAL A 135 10.27 10.23 -0.56
CA VAL A 135 9.86 8.89 -0.11
C VAL A 135 9.09 8.22 -1.24
N VAL A 136 9.42 6.97 -1.54
CA VAL A 136 8.73 6.17 -2.55
C VAL A 136 8.09 4.96 -1.88
N ALA A 137 6.88 4.62 -2.30
CA ALA A 137 6.20 3.39 -1.94
C ALA A 137 5.68 2.69 -3.20
N TYR A 138 5.73 1.37 -3.20
CA TYR A 138 5.21 0.53 -4.28
C TYR A 138 4.07 -0.32 -3.76
N GLY A 139 3.17 -0.74 -4.63
CA GLY A 139 2.11 -1.64 -4.23
C GLY A 139 1.24 -2.13 -5.37
N VAL A 140 0.20 -2.85 -4.99
CA VAL A 140 -0.77 -3.47 -5.89
C VAL A 140 -2.18 -3.31 -5.35
N THR A 141 -3.16 -3.24 -6.25
CA THR A 141 -4.59 -3.26 -5.91
C THR A 141 -5.34 -4.24 -6.81
N SER A 142 -6.42 -4.82 -6.27
CA SER A 142 -7.36 -5.64 -7.05
C SER A 142 -8.45 -4.83 -7.75
N LYS A 143 -8.48 -3.51 -7.60
CA LYS A 143 -9.37 -2.65 -8.39
C LYS A 143 -8.79 -2.43 -9.78
N SER A 144 -9.57 -2.74 -10.82
CA SER A 144 -9.24 -2.39 -12.21
C SER A 144 -9.34 -0.88 -12.44
N GLN A 145 -8.90 -0.43 -13.62
CA GLN A 145 -8.99 0.98 -14.03
C GLN A 145 -10.45 1.48 -14.06
N ASP A 146 -11.41 0.60 -14.35
CA ASP A 146 -12.85 0.92 -14.33
C ASP A 146 -13.38 1.12 -12.90
N LEU A 147 -12.77 0.46 -11.92
CA LEU A 147 -13.20 0.50 -10.51
C LEU A 147 -12.44 1.54 -9.68
N ALA A 148 -11.22 1.91 -10.07
CA ALA A 148 -10.44 2.93 -9.40
C ALA A 148 -9.51 3.68 -10.35
N THR A 149 -9.70 4.99 -10.41
CA THR A 149 -8.80 5.93 -11.07
C THR A 149 -7.51 6.12 -10.28
N ALA A 150 -6.49 6.71 -10.91
CA ALA A 150 -5.25 7.11 -10.23
C ALA A 150 -5.49 8.00 -9.00
N ALA A 151 -6.47 8.90 -9.06
CA ALA A 151 -6.84 9.73 -7.92
C ALA A 151 -7.40 8.90 -6.77
N GLN A 152 -8.26 7.90 -7.05
CA GLN A 152 -8.80 7.02 -6.02
C GLN A 152 -7.73 6.11 -5.41
N VAL A 153 -6.86 5.50 -6.22
CA VAL A 153 -5.77 4.65 -5.71
C VAL A 153 -4.83 5.47 -4.82
N LEU A 154 -4.54 6.72 -5.19
CA LEU A 154 -3.75 7.61 -4.34
C LEU A 154 -4.49 8.00 -3.05
N ALA A 155 -5.80 8.21 -3.11
CA ALA A 155 -6.61 8.50 -1.93
C ALA A 155 -6.60 7.33 -0.93
N ASP A 156 -6.77 6.10 -1.41
CA ASP A 156 -6.69 4.87 -0.60
C ASP A 156 -5.31 4.78 0.10
N ASN A 157 -4.23 5.05 -0.65
CA ASN A 157 -2.87 5.07 -0.08
C ASN A 157 -2.70 6.14 1.00
N ARG A 158 -3.21 7.35 0.78
CA ARG A 158 -3.11 8.46 1.74
C ARG A 158 -3.90 8.19 3.01
N GLN A 159 -5.12 7.67 2.89
CA GLN A 159 -5.96 7.34 4.05
C GLN A 159 -5.28 6.27 4.92
N HIS A 160 -4.67 5.26 4.30
CA HIS A 160 -3.90 4.26 5.03
C HIS A 160 -2.74 4.89 5.83
N TRP A 161 -1.96 5.78 5.24
CA TRP A 161 -0.86 6.45 5.95
C TRP A 161 -1.34 7.40 7.06
N SER A 162 -2.50 8.03 6.89
CA SER A 162 -3.10 8.82 7.95
C SER A 162 -3.43 7.95 9.16
N ILE A 163 -3.92 6.72 8.95
CA ILE A 163 -4.14 5.75 10.02
C ILE A 163 -2.82 5.36 10.67
N GLU A 164 -1.78 4.98 9.90
CA GLU A 164 -0.45 4.68 10.46
C GLU A 164 0.06 5.84 11.32
N ASN A 165 0.05 7.07 10.83
CA ASN A 165 0.51 8.23 11.60
C ASN A 165 -0.36 8.54 12.84
N CYS A 166 -1.66 8.25 12.81
CA CYS A 166 -2.56 8.43 13.96
C CYS A 166 -2.47 7.28 14.99
N CYS A 167 -2.03 6.10 14.57
CA CYS A 167 -1.78 4.96 15.45
C CYS A 167 -0.36 4.97 16.05
N HIS A 168 0.53 5.85 15.56
CA HIS A 168 1.83 6.15 16.16
C HIS A 168 1.72 7.15 17.34
N TYR A 169 0.84 6.89 18.30
CA TYR A 169 1.07 7.45 19.64
C TYR A 169 2.23 6.69 20.25
N ILE A 170 3.32 7.40 20.54
CA ILE A 170 4.39 6.92 21.41
C ILE A 170 3.69 6.52 22.72
N LEU A 171 3.84 5.26 23.12
CA LEU A 171 3.60 4.86 24.50
C LEU A 171 4.66 5.60 25.34
N ASP A 172 4.35 6.82 25.77
CA ASP A 172 5.07 7.48 26.85
C ASP A 172 4.70 6.69 28.12
N TRP A 173 5.55 5.72 28.46
CA TRP A 173 5.56 5.15 29.79
C TRP A 173 6.18 6.21 30.72
N ASN A 174 5.35 6.84 31.56
CA ASN A 174 5.79 7.43 32.83
C ASN A 174 6.16 6.33 33.82
#